data_AF-B4HCS5-F1
#
_entry.id   AF-B4HCS5-F1
#
_cell.length_a   1.000
_cell.length_b   1.000
_cell.length_c   1.000
_cell.angle_alpha   90.00
_cell.angle_beta   90.00
_cell.angle_gamma   90.00
#
_symmetry.space_group_name_H-M   'P 1'
#
loop_
_entity.id
_entity.type
_entity.pdbx_description
1 polymer ?
#
loop_
_entity_poly.entity_id
_entity_poly.type
_entity_poly.pdbx_seq_one_letter_code
_entity_poly.pdbx_strand_id
1 'polypeptide(L)'
;MFEKAFVEYLGSYHLSSDAHNHTLAHHEDLDTLVRSFMDMERVQPSNATIDACDPTEQHFVHTHTRRNDGLYIVQYPFKDSASPMGATLPQALRRFSSLERKFRKFPALKVDSFYYRRKRSRQSQLLSPPHSI
;
A
#
# COMPACT_ATOMS: atom_id res chain seq x y z
N MET A 1 -54.38 -19.17 -14.34
CA MET A 1 -53.86 -18.65 -15.62
C MET A 1 -52.32 -18.58 -15.62
N PHE A 2 -51.62 -19.60 -15.08
CA PHE A 2 -50.13 -19.63 -15.07
C PHE A 2 -49.54 -21.06 -15.08
N GLU A 3 -50.29 -22.06 -15.55
CA GLU A 3 -49.84 -23.47 -15.45
C GLU A 3 -49.84 -24.22 -16.78
N LYS A 4 -50.21 -23.55 -17.89
CA LYS A 4 -50.16 -24.14 -19.25
C LYS A 4 -49.07 -23.54 -20.16
N ALA A 5 -48.16 -22.75 -19.60
CA ALA A 5 -47.00 -22.21 -20.33
C ALA A 5 -45.65 -22.75 -19.83
N PHE A 6 -45.64 -23.63 -18.81
CA PHE A 6 -44.40 -24.18 -18.25
C PHE A 6 -43.91 -25.43 -19.01
N VAL A 7 -44.78 -26.11 -19.76
CA VAL A 7 -44.48 -27.43 -20.35
C VAL A 7 -43.86 -27.33 -21.76
N GLU A 8 -43.95 -26.20 -22.46
CA GLU A 8 -43.32 -26.04 -23.80
C GLU A 8 -41.86 -25.58 -23.75
N TYR A 9 -41.35 -25.05 -22.63
CA TYR A 9 -39.98 -24.53 -22.57
C TYR A 9 -38.92 -25.57 -22.16
N LEU A 10 -39.33 -26.72 -21.61
CA LEU A 10 -38.42 -27.77 -21.12
C LEU A 10 -38.28 -28.97 -22.08
N GLY A 11 -38.60 -28.78 -23.36
CA GLY A 11 -38.77 -29.86 -24.35
C GLY A 11 -37.60 -30.14 -25.30
N SER A 12 -36.43 -29.49 -25.16
CA SER A 12 -35.32 -29.66 -26.13
C SER A 12 -33.91 -29.56 -25.52
N TYR A 13 -33.66 -30.23 -24.40
CA TYR A 13 -32.28 -30.53 -23.98
C TYR A 13 -31.97 -31.97 -24.35
N HIS A 14 -31.64 -32.17 -25.62
CA HIS A 14 -30.94 -33.37 -26.05
C HIS A 14 -29.63 -33.42 -25.26
N LEU A 15 -29.51 -34.40 -24.35
CA LEU A 15 -28.25 -34.82 -23.74
C LEU A 15 -27.31 -35.29 -24.86
N SER A 16 -26.57 -34.36 -25.45
CA SER A 16 -25.32 -34.68 -26.13
C SER A 16 -24.22 -34.67 -25.09
N SER A 17 -24.07 -35.82 -24.45
CA SER A 17 -22.78 -36.26 -23.95
C SER A 17 -21.80 -36.17 -25.11
N ASP A 18 -20.95 -35.15 -25.14
CA ASP A 18 -19.63 -35.30 -25.72
C ASP A 18 -18.65 -34.32 -25.08
N ALA A 19 -17.64 -34.95 -24.49
CA ALA A 19 -16.49 -34.38 -23.85
C ALA A 19 -15.85 -33.28 -24.68
N HIS A 20 -15.88 -32.04 -24.19
CA HIS A 20 -14.84 -31.06 -24.48
C HIS A 20 -14.62 -30.21 -23.22
N ASN A 21 -13.78 -30.72 -22.31
CA ASN A 21 -13.00 -29.86 -21.42
C ASN A 21 -12.10 -29.01 -22.30
N HIS A 22 -12.66 -27.94 -22.85
CA HIS A 22 -11.93 -26.93 -23.62
C HIS A 22 -11.68 -25.72 -22.73
N THR A 23 -11.21 -25.94 -21.50
CA THR A 23 -10.24 -25.01 -20.92
C THR A 23 -8.95 -25.22 -21.68
N LEU A 24 -8.93 -24.79 -22.94
CA LEU A 24 -7.68 -24.61 -23.65
C LEU A 24 -6.87 -23.64 -22.83
N ALA A 25 -5.79 -24.19 -22.31
CA ALA A 25 -4.66 -23.43 -21.89
C ALA A 25 -4.27 -22.47 -23.02
N HIS A 26 -4.72 -21.23 -22.93
CA HIS A 26 -3.89 -20.10 -23.33
C HIS A 26 -2.72 -20.10 -22.34
N HIS A 27 -1.81 -21.06 -22.52
CA HIS A 27 -0.50 -21.05 -21.90
C HIS A 27 0.34 -20.03 -22.69
N GLU A 28 -0.12 -18.78 -22.71
CA GLU A 28 0.85 -17.70 -22.71
C GLU A 28 1.70 -17.98 -21.48
N ASP A 29 2.97 -18.21 -21.72
CA ASP A 29 3.96 -18.43 -20.68
C ASP A 29 3.76 -17.32 -19.64
N LEU A 30 3.29 -17.68 -18.44
CA LEU A 30 2.94 -16.70 -17.41
C LEU A 30 4.13 -15.80 -17.10
N ASP A 31 5.34 -16.32 -17.25
CA ASP A 31 6.58 -15.55 -17.14
C ASP A 31 6.65 -14.44 -18.19
N THR A 32 6.21 -14.71 -19.42
CA THR A 32 6.15 -13.73 -20.51
C THR A 32 5.09 -12.67 -20.25
N LEU A 33 3.91 -13.06 -19.74
CA LEU A 33 2.83 -12.12 -19.40
C LEU A 33 3.20 -11.23 -18.20
N VAL A 34 3.79 -11.80 -17.17
CA VAL A 34 4.28 -11.03 -16.00
C VAL A 34 5.41 -10.10 -16.42
N ARG A 35 6.34 -10.55 -17.27
CA ARG A 35 7.41 -9.69 -17.79
C ARG A 35 6.87 -8.56 -18.65
N SER A 36 5.94 -8.83 -19.56
CA SER A 36 5.36 -7.79 -20.42
C SER A 36 4.57 -6.77 -19.62
N PHE A 37 3.84 -7.22 -18.59
CA PHE A 37 3.18 -6.33 -17.64
C PHE A 37 4.19 -5.44 -16.91
N MET A 38 5.24 -6.05 -16.34
CA MET A 38 6.30 -5.31 -15.63
C MET A 38 7.08 -4.37 -16.55
N ASP A 39 7.25 -4.71 -17.82
CA ASP A 39 7.92 -3.87 -18.81
C ASP A 39 7.02 -2.71 -19.28
N MET A 40 5.70 -2.92 -19.30
CA MET A 40 4.72 -1.90 -19.67
C MET A 40 4.56 -0.82 -18.60
N GLU A 41 4.62 -1.18 -17.32
CA GLU A 41 4.56 -0.21 -16.21
C GLU A 41 5.87 0.57 -16.03
N ARG A 42 7.00 0.07 -16.56
CA ARG A 42 8.27 0.80 -16.49
C ARG A 42 8.19 2.15 -17.20
N VAL A 43 8.18 3.21 -16.42
CA VAL A 43 8.40 4.57 -16.92
C VAL A 43 9.85 4.66 -17.42
N GLN A 44 10.01 4.82 -18.74
CA GLN A 44 11.32 5.08 -19.32
C GLN A 44 11.84 6.41 -18.78
N PRO A 45 13.10 6.49 -18.33
CA PRO A 45 13.67 7.75 -17.88
C PRO A 45 13.61 8.74 -19.04
N SER A 46 12.83 9.81 -18.86
CA SER A 46 12.71 10.83 -19.89
C SER A 46 14.03 11.62 -19.95
N ASN A 47 14.53 11.84 -21.16
CA ASN A 47 15.65 12.77 -21.39
C ASN A 47 15.19 14.24 -21.35
N ALA A 48 13.98 14.49 -20.84
CA ALA A 48 13.42 15.82 -20.76
C ALA A 48 14.18 16.61 -19.70
N THR A 49 14.59 17.83 -20.05
CA THR A 49 15.17 18.75 -19.08
C THR A 49 14.08 19.10 -18.07
N ILE A 50 14.27 18.71 -16.81
CA ILE A 50 13.37 19.08 -15.73
C ILE A 50 13.58 20.56 -15.41
N ASP A 51 12.51 21.33 -15.37
CA ASP A 51 12.58 22.73 -14.96
C ASP A 51 12.83 22.81 -13.45
N ALA A 52 13.98 23.37 -13.04
CA ALA A 52 14.30 23.55 -11.63
C ALA A 52 13.37 24.56 -10.92
N CYS A 53 12.63 25.38 -11.70
CA CYS A 53 11.58 26.26 -11.18
C CYS A 53 10.23 25.55 -11.01
N ASP A 54 10.08 24.30 -11.48
CA ASP A 54 8.86 23.54 -11.29
C ASP A 54 8.61 23.28 -9.79
N PRO A 55 7.45 23.68 -9.23
CA PRO A 55 7.14 23.48 -7.83
C PRO A 55 7.16 22.01 -7.39
N THR A 56 6.85 21.08 -8.30
CA THR A 56 6.87 19.64 -8.01
C THR A 56 8.30 19.14 -7.85
N GLU A 57 9.20 19.54 -8.76
CA GLU A 57 10.63 19.21 -8.67
C GLU A 57 11.26 19.82 -7.41
N GLN A 58 10.98 21.09 -7.11
CA GLN A 58 11.46 21.73 -5.88
C GLN A 58 10.97 20.99 -4.64
N HIS A 59 9.71 20.55 -4.63
CA HIS A 59 9.15 19.77 -3.54
C HIS A 59 9.84 18.41 -3.42
N PHE A 60 10.06 17.71 -4.53
CA PHE A 60 10.73 16.42 -4.56
C PHE A 60 12.15 16.53 -4.02
N VAL A 61 12.96 17.46 -4.53
CA VAL A 61 14.34 17.71 -4.06
C VAL A 61 14.37 18.06 -2.57
N HIS A 62 13.41 18.86 -2.09
CA HIS A 62 13.36 19.25 -0.68
C HIS A 62 12.95 18.09 0.25
N THR A 63 12.05 17.21 -0.21
CA THR A 63 11.44 16.20 0.65
C THR A 63 12.01 14.80 0.45
N HIS A 64 12.76 14.52 -0.61
CA HIS A 64 13.26 13.19 -0.93
C HIS A 64 14.78 13.15 -0.96
N THR A 65 15.37 12.11 -0.36
CA THR A 65 16.82 11.87 -0.45
C THR A 65 17.09 10.38 -0.51
N ARG A 66 17.96 9.96 -1.42
CA ARG A 66 18.42 8.57 -1.51
C ARG A 66 19.64 8.36 -0.64
N ARG A 67 19.59 7.40 0.26
CA ARG A 67 20.71 7.01 1.12
C ARG A 67 21.64 6.04 0.40
N ASN A 68 22.89 5.96 0.83
CA ASN A 68 23.93 5.14 0.21
C ASN A 68 23.63 3.62 0.22
N ASP A 69 22.71 3.16 1.05
CA ASP A 69 22.25 1.76 1.10
C ASP A 69 21.04 1.49 0.18
N GLY A 70 20.65 2.48 -0.63
CA GLY A 70 19.58 2.36 -1.61
C GLY A 70 18.18 2.70 -1.11
N LEU A 71 18.03 3.05 0.18
CA LEU A 71 16.73 3.45 0.73
C LEU A 71 16.42 4.91 0.42
N TYR A 72 15.15 5.19 0.14
CA TYR A 72 14.63 6.55 0.00
C TYR A 72 14.14 7.07 1.36
N ILE A 73 14.55 8.28 1.69
CA ILE A 73 14.08 9.04 2.84
C ILE A 73 13.12 10.08 2.31
N VAL A 74 11.89 10.08 2.83
CA VAL A 74 10.86 11.06 2.52
C VAL A 74 10.55 11.87 3.77
N GLN A 75 10.72 13.18 3.68
CA GLN A 75 10.32 14.11 4.72
C GLN A 75 8.80 14.29 4.68
N TYR A 76 8.14 13.89 5.76
CA TYR A 76 6.72 14.13 5.91
C TYR A 76 6.47 15.63 6.04
N PRO A 77 5.54 16.23 5.27
CA PRO A 77 5.26 17.65 5.34
C PRO A 77 4.57 17.96 6.67
N PHE A 78 5.32 18.49 7.62
CA PHE A 78 4.76 19.11 8.81
C PHE A 78 4.33 20.54 8.46
N LYS A 79 3.23 21.00 9.04
CA LYS A 79 2.87 22.41 8.96
C LYS A 79 3.90 23.21 9.76
N ASP A 80 4.51 24.22 9.16
CA ASP A 80 5.53 25.07 9.83
C ASP A 80 4.99 25.70 11.10
N SER A 81 3.70 26.07 11.09
CA SER A 81 2.93 26.43 12.27
C SER A 81 1.99 25.29 12.63
N ALA A 82 2.52 24.24 13.27
CA ALA A 82 1.65 23.40 14.08
C ALA A 82 0.94 24.31 15.09
N SER A 83 -0.39 24.28 15.10
CA SER A 83 -1.18 25.06 16.07
C SER A 83 -0.55 24.83 17.45
N PRO A 84 -0.22 25.89 18.22
CA PRO A 84 0.51 25.72 19.47
C PRO A 84 -0.21 24.66 20.27
N MET A 85 0.48 23.57 20.62
CA MET A 85 -0.06 22.55 21.52
C MET A 85 -0.49 23.31 22.77
N GLY A 86 -1.79 23.59 22.90
CA GLY A 86 -2.30 24.56 23.85
C GLY A 86 -2.17 24.08 25.30
N ALA A 87 -3.22 24.25 26.10
CA ALA A 87 -3.28 23.82 27.51
C ALA A 87 -2.93 22.32 27.76
N THR A 88 -2.80 21.50 26.70
CA THR A 88 -2.44 20.08 26.75
C THR A 88 -0.94 19.81 26.85
N LEU A 89 -0.05 20.74 26.47
CA LEU A 89 1.40 20.52 26.51
C LEU A 89 1.92 20.17 27.92
N PRO A 90 1.54 20.88 29.00
CA PRO A 90 1.96 20.50 30.35
C PRO A 90 1.47 19.10 30.74
N GLN A 91 0.27 18.70 30.30
CA GLN A 91 -0.26 17.37 30.56
C GLN A 91 0.52 16.29 29.79
N ALA A 92 0.86 16.55 28.52
CA ALA A 92 1.65 15.65 27.69
C ALA A 92 3.05 15.41 28.31
N LEU A 93 3.71 16.47 28.78
CA LEU A 93 5.02 16.36 29.46
C LEU A 93 4.93 15.54 30.75
N ARG A 94 3.92 15.78 31.60
CA ARG A 94 3.71 14.98 32.82
C ARG A 94 3.49 13.50 32.50
N ARG A 95 2.67 13.19 31.49
CA ARG A 95 2.43 11.81 31.03
C ARG A 95 3.71 11.18 30.50
N PHE A 96 4.49 11.93 29.71
CA PHE A 96 5.77 11.49 29.17
C PHE A 96 6.76 11.12 30.29
N SER A 97 7.00 12.01 31.26
CA SER A 97 7.92 11.74 32.38
C SER A 97 7.46 10.58 33.26
N SER A 98 6.15 10.41 33.43
CA SER A 98 5.59 9.25 34.15
C SER A 98 5.88 7.94 33.42
N LEU A 99 5.71 7.92 32.09
CA LEU A 99 6.05 6.77 31.26
C LEU A 99 7.55 6.46 31.30
N GLU A 100 8.41 7.47 31.21
CA GLU A 100 9.86 7.25 31.33
C GLU A 100 10.23 6.58 32.65
N ARG A 101 9.71 7.07 33.77
CA ARG A 101 9.95 6.49 35.09
C ARG A 101 9.41 5.05 35.17
N LYS A 102 8.23 4.78 34.61
CA LYS A 102 7.67 3.42 34.55
C LYS A 102 8.56 2.50 33.73
N PHE A 103 9.07 2.96 32.60
CA PHE A 103 9.97 2.19 31.75
C PHE A 103 11.36 1.98 32.36
N ARG A 104 11.85 2.91 33.20
CA ARG A 104 13.07 2.70 34.00
C ARG A 104 12.85 1.64 35.08
N LYS A 105 11.70 1.67 35.75
CA LYS A 105 11.33 0.69 36.79
C LYS A 105 11.04 -0.70 36.22
N PHE A 106 10.46 -0.78 35.03
CA PHE A 106 10.06 -2.04 34.38
C PHE A 106 10.58 -2.08 32.93
N PRO A 107 11.85 -2.49 32.71
CA PRO A 107 12.47 -2.49 31.38
C PRO A 107 11.75 -3.35 30.35
N ALA A 108 11.12 -4.45 30.77
CA ALA A 108 10.36 -5.35 29.89
C ALA A 108 9.24 -4.63 29.11
N LEU A 109 8.61 -3.61 29.72
CA LEU A 109 7.55 -2.82 29.07
C LEU A 109 8.06 -1.99 27.88
N LYS A 110 9.36 -1.67 27.84
CA LYS A 110 9.95 -1.02 26.65
C LYS A 110 9.94 -1.97 25.46
N VAL A 111 10.33 -3.22 25.68
CA VAL A 111 10.42 -4.25 24.64
C VAL A 111 9.04 -4.48 24.02
N ASP A 112 8.01 -4.62 24.85
CA ASP A 112 6.62 -4.76 24.39
C ASP A 112 6.17 -3.55 23.57
N SER A 113 6.47 -2.33 24.03
CA SER A 113 6.14 -1.10 23.31
C SER A 113 6.81 -1.03 21.93
N PHE A 114 8.08 -1.40 21.84
CA PHE A 114 8.79 -1.48 20.56
C PHE A 114 8.23 -2.58 19.66
N TYR A 115 7.87 -3.74 20.22
CA TYR A 115 7.22 -4.82 19.51
C TYR A 115 5.87 -4.38 18.92
N TYR A 116 4.99 -3.76 19.71
CA TYR A 116 3.69 -3.27 19.24
C TYR A 116 3.83 -2.14 18.22
N ARG A 117 4.75 -1.19 18.42
CA ARG A 117 5.03 -0.12 17.45
C ARG A 117 5.53 -0.68 16.12
N ARG A 118 6.43 -1.67 16.15
CA ARG A 118 6.96 -2.35 14.96
C ARG A 118 5.90 -3.21 14.27
N LYS A 119 5.05 -3.92 15.02
CA LYS A 119 3.92 -4.68 14.48
C LYS A 119 2.92 -3.77 13.78
N ARG A 120 2.60 -2.62 14.38
CA ARG A 120 1.70 -1.61 13.78
C ARG A 120 2.29 -0.95 12.53
N SER A 121 3.60 -0.68 12.52
CA SER A 121 4.31 -0.18 11.33
C SER A 121 4.30 -1.19 10.18
N ARG A 122 4.43 -2.49 10.46
CA ARG A 122 4.26 -3.55 9.46
C ARG A 122 2.82 -3.64 8.97
N GLN A 123 1.84 -3.49 9.86
CA GLN A 123 0.42 -3.50 9.49
C GLN A 123 -0.02 -2.26 8.72
N SER A 124 0.56 -1.08 8.99
CA SER A 124 0.28 0.14 8.21
C SER A 124 0.92 0.11 6.83
N GLN A 125 2.08 -0.55 6.67
CA GLN A 125 2.68 -0.81 5.36
C GLN A 125 1.86 -1.82 4.51
N LEU A 126 0.99 -2.62 5.13
CA LEU A 126 0.06 -3.51 4.43
C LEU A 126 -1.24 -2.81 3.98
N LEU A 127 -1.44 -1.54 4.39
CA LEU A 127 -2.62 -0.73 4.07
C LEU A 127 -2.31 0.48 3.17
N SER A 128 -1.03 0.72 2.85
CA SER A 128 -0.68 1.57 1.71
C SER A 128 -0.94 0.77 0.44
N PRO A 129 -1.71 1.30 -0.55
CA PRO A 129 -1.84 0.63 -1.83
C PRO A 129 -0.43 0.40 -2.40
N PRO A 130 -0.19 -0.75 -3.05
CA PRO A 130 1.11 -1.00 -3.66
C PRO A 130 1.41 0.19 -4.56
N HIS A 131 2.53 0.87 -4.28
CA HIS A 131 3.04 1.86 -5.21
C HIS A 131 3.35 1.10 -6.50
N SER A 132 2.48 1.27 -7.48
CA SER A 132 2.78 0.98 -8.88
C SER A 132 4.08 1.69 -9.21
N ILE A 133 5.08 0.91 -9.59
CA ILE A 133 6.34 1.39 -10.17
C ILE A 133 6.19 1.21 -11.67
#